data_AF-A0A0J7K598-F1
#
_entry.id   AF-A0A0J7K598-F1
#
_cell.length_a   1.000
_cell.length_b   1.000
_cell.length_c   1.000
_cell.angle_alpha   90.00
_cell.angle_beta   90.00
_cell.angle_gamma   90.00
#
_symmetry.space_group_name_H-M   'P 1'
#
loop_
_entity.id
_entity.type
_entity.pdbx_description
1 polymer ?
#
loop_
_entity_poly.entity_id
_entity_poly.type
_entity_poly.pdbx_seq_one_letter_code
_entity_poly.pdbx_strand_id
1 'polypeptide(L)'
;MYLGHDVWITNCQYDSIAAISKSCAMFVKNMAIAVFGTAVLKSSSVTGTQSNRIKNKTKKEPRPKLDPAKLLAVRDTLRYWLTNEKGYDEVAIEFELQQVGTHISHKIYELNRVPSGKRAVHNHPDVTEVDIETENDDSVAKYCETDVSAEENHDHDDPLEDRSEINSESAIEDEKKDEEHTV
;
A
#
# COMPACT_ATOMS: atom_id res chain seq x y z
N MET A 1 -12.24 -3.97 14.84
CA MET A 1 -12.66 -3.50 13.52
C MET A 1 -12.95 -4.66 12.57
N TYR A 2 -14.09 -4.64 11.91
CA TYR A 2 -14.42 -5.57 10.81
C TYR A 2 -13.92 -4.96 9.49
N LEU A 3 -13.15 -5.73 8.71
CA LEU A 3 -12.60 -5.28 7.42
C LEU A 3 -13.35 -5.82 6.19
N GLY A 4 -14.40 -6.63 6.40
CA GLY A 4 -15.03 -7.42 5.35
C GLY A 4 -14.46 -8.84 5.26
N HIS A 5 -15.15 -9.71 4.51
CA HIS A 5 -14.70 -11.09 4.18
C HIS A 5 -14.33 -11.96 5.40
N ASP A 6 -15.03 -11.79 6.51
CA ASP A 6 -14.73 -12.45 7.81
C ASP A 6 -13.33 -12.14 8.37
N VAL A 7 -12.78 -10.97 8.03
CA VAL A 7 -11.47 -10.51 8.50
C VAL A 7 -11.65 -9.44 9.56
N TRP A 8 -10.92 -9.63 10.66
CA TRP A 8 -10.96 -8.78 11.83
C TRP A 8 -9.55 -8.35 12.23
N ILE A 9 -9.40 -7.09 12.57
CA ILE A 9 -8.22 -6.54 13.26
C ILE A 9 -8.68 -5.69 14.44
N THR A 10 -7.80 -5.40 15.39
CA THR A 10 -8.11 -4.47 16.49
C THR A 10 -8.17 -3.03 15.97
N ASN A 11 -8.94 -2.16 16.64
CA ASN A 11 -9.00 -0.75 16.27
C ASN A 11 -7.62 -0.08 16.41
N CYS A 12 -6.93 -0.34 17.52
CA CYS A 12 -5.56 0.15 17.75
C CYS A 12 -4.58 -0.22 16.62
N GLN A 13 -4.69 -1.43 16.04
CA GLN A 13 -3.87 -1.81 14.90
C GLN A 13 -4.18 -0.95 13.68
N TYR A 14 -5.46 -0.75 13.37
CA TYR A 14 -5.87 0.10 12.25
C TYR A 14 -5.37 1.54 12.45
N ASP A 15 -5.67 2.14 13.60
CA ASP A 15 -5.34 3.53 13.91
C ASP A 15 -3.83 3.76 13.83
N SER A 16 -3.03 2.83 14.38
CA SER A 16 -1.57 2.88 14.29
C SER A 16 -1.09 2.81 12.85
N ILE A 17 -1.66 1.92 12.03
CA ILE A 17 -1.28 1.75 10.63
C ILE A 17 -1.65 3.01 9.82
N ALA A 18 -2.86 3.53 10.00
CA ALA A 18 -3.33 4.73 9.31
C ALA A 18 -2.45 5.95 9.67
N ALA A 19 -2.15 6.14 10.96
CA ALA A 19 -1.33 7.25 11.45
C ALA A 19 0.11 7.23 10.92
N ILE A 20 0.78 6.07 10.93
CA ILE A 20 2.18 6.00 10.48
C ILE A 20 2.31 6.03 8.95
N SER A 21 1.26 5.68 8.22
CA SER A 21 1.30 5.48 6.77
C SER A 21 1.29 6.79 5.97
N LYS A 22 2.43 7.10 5.37
CA LYS A 22 2.65 8.24 4.46
C LYS A 22 2.35 7.94 3.00
N SER A 23 2.18 6.67 2.62
CA SER A 23 1.92 6.24 1.24
C SER A 23 1.09 4.97 1.17
N CYS A 24 0.40 4.74 0.05
CA CYS A 24 -0.39 3.53 -0.22
C CYS A 24 0.45 2.26 -0.06
N ALA A 25 1.68 2.29 -0.58
CA ALA A 25 2.61 1.19 -0.44
C ALA A 25 2.88 0.86 1.03
N MET A 26 3.13 1.87 1.88
CA MET A 26 3.41 1.63 3.30
C MET A 26 2.16 1.14 4.04
N PHE A 27 1.00 1.73 3.75
CA PHE A 27 -0.28 1.32 4.30
C PHE A 27 -0.57 -0.15 3.99
N VAL A 28 -0.52 -0.54 2.72
CA VAL A 28 -0.79 -1.92 2.28
C VAL A 28 0.20 -2.90 2.90
N LYS A 29 1.49 -2.55 2.99
CA LYS A 29 2.51 -3.43 3.58
C LYS A 29 2.26 -3.67 5.07
N ASN A 30 1.88 -2.63 5.81
CA ASN A 30 1.61 -2.73 7.25
C ASN A 30 0.27 -3.45 7.51
N MET A 31 -0.76 -3.14 6.71
CA MET A 31 -2.05 -3.83 6.76
C MET A 31 -1.91 -5.32 6.44
N ALA A 32 -1.09 -5.68 5.46
CA ALA A 32 -0.81 -7.07 5.14
C ALA A 32 -0.17 -7.82 6.31
N ILE A 33 0.71 -7.18 7.09
CA ILE A 33 1.27 -7.78 8.31
C ILE A 33 0.16 -8.01 9.33
N ALA A 34 -0.74 -7.05 9.55
CA ALA A 34 -1.83 -7.19 10.51
C ALA A 34 -2.83 -8.30 10.14
N VAL A 35 -3.18 -8.44 8.85
CA VAL A 35 -4.20 -9.39 8.36
C VAL A 35 -3.68 -10.82 8.22
N PHE A 36 -2.44 -10.98 7.75
CA PHE A 36 -1.85 -12.30 7.45
C PHE A 36 -0.85 -12.77 8.51
N GLY A 37 -0.17 -11.84 9.17
CA GLY A 37 0.99 -12.15 10.00
C GLY A 37 2.28 -12.35 9.19
N THR A 38 3.42 -12.08 9.82
CA THR A 38 4.75 -12.16 9.20
C THR A 38 5.12 -13.57 8.78
N ALA A 39 4.74 -14.58 9.58
CA ALA A 39 5.02 -15.99 9.31
C ALA A 39 4.37 -16.45 7.99
N VAL A 40 3.08 -16.17 7.81
CA VAL A 40 2.33 -16.51 6.59
C VAL A 40 2.90 -15.77 5.39
N LEU A 41 3.19 -14.47 5.51
CA LEU A 41 3.77 -13.71 4.41
C LEU A 41 5.15 -14.26 3.98
N LYS A 42 5.98 -14.73 4.93
CA LYS A 42 7.30 -15.31 4.59
C LYS A 42 7.16 -16.61 3.79
N SER A 43 6.23 -17.48 4.15
CA SER A 43 6.03 -18.80 3.52
C SER A 43 5.18 -18.78 2.25
N SER A 44 4.42 -17.70 2.00
CA SER A 44 3.44 -17.64 0.91
C SER A 44 3.89 -16.76 -0.26
N SER A 45 3.05 -16.71 -1.30
CA SER A 45 3.13 -15.78 -2.43
C SER A 45 1.75 -15.22 -2.75
N VAL A 46 1.66 -14.09 -3.46
CA VAL A 46 0.35 -13.49 -3.79
C VAL A 46 -0.48 -14.41 -4.68
N THR A 47 0.11 -14.96 -5.75
CA THR A 47 -0.62 -15.75 -6.75
C THR A 47 -0.50 -17.26 -6.60
N GLY A 48 0.47 -17.75 -5.82
CA GLY A 48 0.83 -19.17 -5.79
C GLY A 48 1.69 -19.63 -6.97
N THR A 49 2.00 -18.73 -7.90
CA THR A 49 2.70 -19.08 -9.15
C THR A 49 4.21 -18.92 -9.00
N GLN A 50 4.97 -19.89 -9.52
CA GLN A 50 6.42 -19.77 -9.60
C GLN A 50 6.83 -18.81 -10.72
N SER A 51 7.88 -18.01 -10.47
CA SER A 51 8.43 -17.11 -11.50
C SER A 51 8.90 -17.90 -12.74
N ASN A 52 8.52 -17.41 -13.93
CA ASN A 52 8.96 -17.95 -15.22
C ASN A 52 10.49 -18.05 -15.36
N ARG A 53 11.24 -17.18 -14.67
CA ARG A 53 12.71 -17.19 -14.68
C ARG A 53 13.29 -18.41 -13.97
N ILE A 54 12.57 -18.96 -13.00
CA ILE A 54 13.06 -19.96 -12.04
C ILE A 54 12.39 -21.33 -12.26
N LYS A 55 11.18 -21.37 -12.83
CA LYS A 55 10.40 -22.61 -13.03
C LYS A 55 11.16 -23.74 -13.73
N ASN A 56 12.03 -23.42 -14.69
CA ASN A 56 12.83 -24.42 -15.41
C ASN A 56 14.23 -24.64 -14.82
N LYS A 57 14.65 -23.81 -13.84
CA LYS A 57 16.00 -23.82 -13.27
C LYS A 57 16.07 -24.54 -11.93
N THR A 58 15.01 -24.45 -11.12
CA THR A 58 14.97 -25.09 -9.81
C THR A 58 13.69 -25.89 -9.65
N LYS A 59 13.81 -27.14 -9.22
CA LYS A 59 12.67 -27.99 -8.81
C LYS A 59 12.11 -27.59 -7.43
N LYS A 60 12.08 -26.29 -7.13
CA LYS A 60 11.46 -25.79 -5.91
C LYS A 60 9.95 -25.73 -6.12
N GLU A 61 9.21 -26.26 -5.17
CA GLU A 61 7.76 -26.17 -5.19
C GLU A 61 7.31 -24.71 -5.11
N PRO A 62 6.24 -24.32 -5.83
CA PRO A 62 5.64 -23.00 -5.69
C PRO A 62 5.17 -22.77 -4.26
N ARG A 63 5.37 -21.56 -3.74
CA ARG A 63 4.82 -21.16 -2.44
C ARG A 63 3.29 -21.12 -2.51
N PRO A 64 2.56 -21.49 -1.45
CA PRO A 64 1.11 -21.38 -1.44
C PRO A 64 0.65 -19.95 -1.72
N LYS A 65 -0.53 -19.83 -2.36
CA LYS A 65 -1.18 -18.53 -2.58
C LYS A 65 -1.72 -17.97 -1.27
N LEU A 66 -1.75 -16.65 -1.16
CA LEU A 66 -2.45 -15.98 -0.05
C LEU A 66 -3.96 -16.22 -0.16
N ASP A 67 -4.61 -16.13 1.00
CA ASP A 67 -6.06 -16.20 1.11
C ASP A 67 -6.71 -15.04 0.32
N PRO A 68 -7.50 -15.33 -0.73
CA PRO A 68 -8.17 -14.31 -1.54
C PRO A 68 -9.12 -13.42 -0.73
N ALA A 69 -9.81 -13.97 0.27
CA ALA A 69 -10.76 -13.22 1.09
C ALA A 69 -10.03 -12.12 1.88
N LYS A 70 -8.88 -12.48 2.47
CA LYS A 70 -8.00 -11.52 3.15
C LYS A 70 -7.37 -10.50 2.21
N LEU A 71 -7.07 -10.87 0.96
CA LEU A 71 -6.60 -9.90 -0.04
C LEU A 71 -7.67 -8.86 -0.38
N LEU A 72 -8.92 -9.29 -0.53
CA LEU A 72 -10.04 -8.38 -0.75
C LEU A 72 -10.26 -7.47 0.45
N ALA A 73 -10.18 -7.99 1.68
CA ALA A 73 -10.27 -7.16 2.88
C ALA A 73 -9.18 -6.06 2.92
N VAL A 74 -7.94 -6.38 2.55
CA VAL A 74 -6.87 -5.36 2.44
C VAL A 74 -7.18 -4.32 1.36
N ARG A 75 -7.72 -4.73 0.21
CA ARG A 75 -8.13 -3.83 -0.89
C ARG A 75 -9.26 -2.90 -0.45
N ASP A 76 -10.31 -3.43 0.18
CA ASP A 76 -11.45 -2.66 0.66
C ASP A 76 -11.04 -1.66 1.76
N THR A 77 -10.12 -2.08 2.63
CA THR A 77 -9.57 -1.22 3.68
C THR A 77 -8.71 -0.08 3.10
N LEU A 78 -7.91 -0.35 2.05
CA LEU A 78 -7.18 0.70 1.34
C LEU A 78 -8.13 1.69 0.68
N ARG A 79 -9.21 1.22 0.03
CA ARG A 79 -10.24 2.08 -0.55
C ARG A 79 -10.81 3.04 0.49
N TYR A 80 -11.23 2.48 1.64
CA TYR A 80 -11.76 3.28 2.74
C TYR A 80 -10.76 4.35 3.22
N TRP A 81 -9.50 3.99 3.40
CA TRP A 81 -8.45 4.92 3.82
C TRP A 81 -8.23 6.06 2.82
N LEU A 82 -8.17 5.73 1.53
CA LEU A 82 -7.96 6.72 0.47
C LEU A 82 -9.16 7.67 0.30
N THR A 83 -10.39 7.15 0.40
CA THR A 83 -11.61 7.96 0.28
C THR A 83 -11.78 8.88 1.49
N ASN A 84 -11.67 8.36 2.71
CA ASN A 84 -12.08 9.09 3.91
C ASN A 84 -10.96 9.91 4.54
N GLU A 85 -9.72 9.42 4.51
CA GLU A 85 -8.61 10.10 5.19
C GLU A 85 -7.72 10.90 4.23
N LYS A 86 -7.61 10.47 2.97
CA LYS A 86 -6.74 11.12 1.98
C LYS A 86 -7.49 11.95 0.94
N GLY A 87 -8.80 11.77 0.81
CA GLY A 87 -9.63 12.54 -0.14
C GLY A 87 -9.28 12.29 -1.61
N TYR A 88 -8.83 11.08 -1.96
CA TYR A 88 -8.52 10.75 -3.35
C TYR A 88 -9.80 10.62 -4.18
N ASP A 89 -9.72 10.96 -5.47
CA ASP A 89 -10.81 10.71 -6.43
C ASP A 89 -10.92 9.23 -6.81
N GLU A 90 -12.06 8.82 -7.37
CA GLU A 90 -12.34 7.40 -7.66
C GLU A 90 -11.35 6.80 -8.68
N VAL A 91 -10.86 7.58 -9.63
CA VAL A 91 -9.91 7.08 -10.65
C VAL A 91 -8.55 6.85 -10.02
N ALA A 92 -8.06 7.79 -9.21
CA ALA A 92 -6.84 7.62 -8.45
C ALA A 92 -6.92 6.44 -7.47
N ILE A 93 -8.08 6.27 -6.81
CA ILE A 93 -8.33 5.13 -5.93
C ILE A 93 -8.18 3.82 -6.70
N GLU A 94 -8.89 3.64 -7.83
CA GLU A 94 -8.84 2.37 -8.57
C GLU A 94 -7.42 2.05 -9.06
N PHE A 95 -6.66 3.07 -9.47
CA PHE A 95 -5.25 2.91 -9.82
C PHE A 95 -4.42 2.36 -8.64
N GLU A 96 -4.58 2.92 -7.44
CA GLU A 96 -3.89 2.44 -6.24
C GLU A 96 -4.35 1.03 -5.83
N LEU A 97 -5.64 0.72 -5.98
CA LEU A 97 -6.18 -0.61 -5.65
C LEU A 97 -5.59 -1.72 -6.54
N GLN A 98 -5.23 -1.42 -7.79
CA GLN A 98 -4.55 -2.37 -8.68
C GLN A 98 -3.14 -2.74 -8.17
N GLN A 99 -2.50 -1.84 -7.41
CA GLN A 99 -1.13 -2.00 -6.93
C GLN A 99 -1.03 -2.80 -5.62
N VAL A 100 -2.15 -3.15 -4.98
CA VAL A 100 -2.19 -3.91 -3.72
C VAL A 100 -1.36 -5.19 -3.81
N GLY A 101 -1.57 -6.00 -4.85
CA GLY A 101 -0.81 -7.25 -5.04
C GLY A 101 0.69 -7.02 -5.22
N THR A 102 1.07 -5.92 -5.87
CA THR A 102 2.47 -5.51 -6.06
C THR A 102 3.11 -5.13 -4.72
N HIS A 103 2.44 -4.31 -3.92
CA HIS A 103 2.94 -3.89 -2.61
C HIS A 103 3.10 -5.08 -1.64
N ILE A 104 2.15 -6.01 -1.62
CA ILE A 104 2.24 -7.23 -0.81
C ILE A 104 3.39 -8.11 -1.31
N SER A 105 3.55 -8.28 -2.63
CA SER A 105 4.66 -9.03 -3.22
C SER A 105 6.02 -8.45 -2.81
N HIS A 106 6.14 -7.12 -2.84
CA HIS A 106 7.33 -6.42 -2.36
C HIS A 106 7.55 -6.67 -0.86
N LYS A 107 6.50 -6.68 -0.03
CA LYS A 107 6.65 -6.99 1.40
C LYS A 107 7.14 -8.42 1.63
N ILE A 108 6.58 -9.38 0.92
CA ILE A 108 7.02 -10.78 0.98
C ILE A 108 8.49 -10.88 0.59
N TYR A 109 8.91 -10.19 -0.45
CA TYR A 109 10.31 -10.14 -0.86
C TYR A 109 11.20 -9.52 0.21
N GLU A 110 10.83 -8.38 0.78
CA GLU A 110 11.55 -7.73 1.89
C GLU A 110 11.74 -8.67 3.08
N LEU A 111 10.69 -9.36 3.50
CA LEU A 111 10.71 -10.31 4.63
C LEU A 111 11.59 -11.55 4.37
N ASN A 112 11.80 -11.89 3.10
CA ASN A 112 12.62 -13.01 2.66
C ASN A 112 14.04 -12.60 2.24
N ARG A 113 14.35 -11.30 2.20
CA ARG A 113 15.67 -10.81 1.83
C ARG A 113 16.62 -11.07 2.99
N VAL A 114 17.74 -11.74 2.73
CA VAL A 114 18.83 -11.84 3.71
C VAL A 114 19.35 -10.42 3.98
N PRO A 115 19.50 -9.99 5.25
CA PRO A 115 20.03 -8.68 5.57
C PRO A 115 21.36 -8.43 4.85
N SER A 116 21.46 -7.31 4.15
CA SER A 116 22.63 -6.97 3.34
C SER A 116 23.93 -6.76 4.13
N GLY A 117 23.89 -6.83 5.47
CA GLY A 117 25.06 -6.77 6.35
C GLY A 117 25.93 -8.04 6.39
N LYS A 118 25.55 -9.11 5.69
CA LYS A 118 26.39 -10.31 5.50
C LYS A 118 26.60 -10.65 4.02
N ARG A 119 26.62 -9.65 3.14
CA ARG A 119 27.18 -9.87 1.80
C ARG A 119 28.66 -10.14 2.01
N ALA A 120 29.07 -11.41 1.91
CA ALA A 120 30.46 -11.81 1.87
C ALA A 120 31.18 -10.85 0.92
N VAL A 121 32.03 -10.01 1.49
CA VAL A 121 33.05 -9.27 0.77
C VAL A 121 33.71 -10.31 -0.12
N HIS A 122 33.70 -10.10 -1.45
CA HIS A 122 34.58 -10.87 -2.30
C HIS A 122 35.99 -10.62 -1.78
N ASN A 123 36.57 -11.62 -1.13
CA ASN A 123 37.93 -11.58 -0.60
C ASN A 123 38.88 -11.22 -1.75
N HIS A 124 39.30 -9.97 -1.78
CA HIS A 124 40.66 -9.66 -2.19
C HIS A 124 41.54 -10.09 -1.00
N PRO A 125 42.58 -10.92 -1.19
CA PRO A 125 43.47 -11.24 -0.09
C PRO A 125 44.25 -9.96 0.22
N ASP A 126 44.00 -9.36 1.37
CA ASP A 126 45.02 -8.93 2.34
C ASP A 126 44.36 -8.15 3.49
N VAL A 127 44.93 -8.30 4.68
CA VAL A 127 44.76 -7.47 5.90
C VAL A 127 43.68 -7.87 6.92
N THR A 128 44.15 -8.73 7.85
CA THR A 128 43.93 -8.82 9.32
C THR A 128 42.52 -8.87 9.94
N GLU A 129 42.32 -9.98 10.65
CA GLU A 129 41.22 -10.32 11.56
C GLU A 129 41.02 -9.30 12.70
N VAL A 130 39.76 -8.90 12.92
CA VAL A 130 39.29 -8.45 14.23
C VAL A 130 37.91 -9.08 14.47
N ASP A 131 37.86 -9.98 15.45
CA ASP A 131 36.65 -10.60 15.98
C ASP A 131 35.73 -9.55 16.61
N ILE A 132 34.46 -9.51 16.19
CA ILE A 132 33.40 -8.90 17.00
C ILE A 132 32.22 -9.85 17.05
N GLU A 133 31.96 -10.31 18.28
CA GLU A 133 30.94 -11.26 18.67
C GLU A 133 29.52 -10.76 18.40
N THR A 134 28.63 -11.73 18.19
CA THR A 134 27.24 -11.54 17.81
C THR A 134 26.37 -11.46 19.06
N GLU A 135 25.64 -10.36 19.25
CA GLU A 135 24.53 -10.34 20.21
C GLU A 135 23.21 -10.17 19.45
N ASN A 136 22.35 -11.18 19.64
CA ASN A 136 20.96 -11.20 19.22
C ASN A 136 20.16 -10.26 20.13
N ASP A 137 19.38 -9.33 19.56
CA ASP A 137 18.28 -8.71 20.28
C ASP A 137 16.98 -8.85 19.47
N ASP A 138 16.13 -9.73 20.00
CA ASP A 138 14.80 -10.08 19.53
C ASP A 138 13.81 -9.18 20.29
N SER A 139 13.75 -7.89 19.93
CA SER A 139 12.83 -6.96 20.57
C SER A 139 11.50 -6.88 19.81
N VAL A 140 10.56 -7.65 20.33
CA VAL A 140 9.11 -7.55 20.08
C VAL A 140 8.65 -6.12 20.42
N ALA A 141 8.42 -5.31 19.41
CA ALA A 141 7.87 -3.97 19.59
C ALA A 141 6.37 -4.06 19.92
N LYS A 142 6.11 -4.13 21.22
CA LYS A 142 4.83 -3.85 21.90
C LYS A 142 4.51 -2.36 21.71
N TYR A 143 3.45 -2.04 20.96
CA TYR A 143 2.94 -0.66 20.86
C TYR A 143 1.50 -0.58 21.34
N CYS A 144 1.37 -0.07 22.57
CA CYS A 144 0.30 0.73 23.16
C CYS A 144 0.89 1.10 24.56
N GLU A 145 0.96 2.34 25.05
CA GLU A 145 0.29 3.62 24.83
C GLU A 145 1.30 4.75 25.19
N THR A 146 1.05 6.00 24.78
CA THR A 146 1.09 7.17 25.69
C THR A 146 0.62 8.43 24.97
N ASP A 147 -0.40 9.06 25.56
CA ASP A 147 -0.69 10.50 25.48
C ASP A 147 0.53 11.37 25.82
N VAL A 148 0.57 12.58 25.25
CA VAL A 148 0.61 13.89 25.96
C VAL A 148 1.19 14.97 25.04
N SER A 149 0.34 15.97 24.82
CA SER A 149 0.56 17.42 24.58
C SER A 149 1.32 17.94 23.35
N ALA A 150 0.53 18.65 22.55
CA ALA A 150 0.72 20.01 22.05
C ALA A 150 2.07 20.68 22.32
N GLU A 151 2.65 21.29 21.27
CA GLU A 151 2.96 22.72 21.20
C GLU A 151 3.06 23.16 19.72
N GLU A 152 3.06 24.46 19.54
CA GLU A 152 2.34 25.23 18.53
C GLU A 152 3.29 25.87 17.49
N ASN A 153 2.71 26.29 16.37
CA ASN A 153 3.11 27.40 15.48
C ASN A 153 4.35 27.27 14.55
N HIS A 154 4.08 27.31 13.24
CA HIS A 154 4.80 28.25 12.35
C HIS A 154 3.95 28.63 11.13
N ASP A 155 3.72 29.93 11.01
CA ASP A 155 3.00 30.66 9.95
C ASP A 155 3.74 30.70 8.59
N HIS A 156 3.00 31.19 7.58
CA HIS A 156 3.39 31.71 6.25
C HIS A 156 3.50 30.70 5.10
N ASP A 157 2.97 30.92 3.89
CA ASP A 157 2.24 32.03 3.26
C ASP A 157 1.44 31.45 2.08
N ASP A 158 0.22 31.94 1.88
CA ASP A 158 -0.73 31.52 0.86
C ASP A 158 -0.82 32.59 -0.25
N PRO A 159 -0.55 32.29 -1.54
CA PRO A 159 -0.89 33.20 -2.63
C PRO A 159 -2.20 32.76 -3.31
N LEU A 160 -3.26 33.49 -2.99
CA LEU A 160 -4.49 33.62 -3.78
C LEU A 160 -4.23 34.41 -5.06
N GLU A 161 -4.44 33.83 -6.24
CA GLU A 161 -4.76 34.49 -7.52
C GLU A 161 -5.33 33.40 -8.47
N ASP A 162 -6.34 33.55 -9.31
CA ASP A 162 -7.15 34.68 -9.77
C ASP A 162 -8.42 34.10 -10.44
N ARG A 163 -9.57 34.73 -10.20
CA ARG A 163 -10.84 34.45 -10.87
C ARG A 163 -10.94 35.38 -12.08
N SER A 164 -10.96 34.82 -13.29
CA SER A 164 -11.58 35.51 -14.43
C SER A 164 -12.79 34.74 -14.93
N GLU A 165 -13.95 35.28 -14.57
CA GLU A 165 -15.22 35.06 -15.25
C GLU A 165 -15.14 35.65 -16.66
N ILE A 166 -15.53 34.89 -17.68
CA ILE A 166 -15.99 35.47 -18.94
C ILE A 166 -17.31 34.78 -19.29
N ASN A 167 -18.38 35.50 -18.98
CA ASN A 167 -19.71 35.29 -19.53
C ASN A 167 -19.79 36.07 -20.85
N SER A 168 -20.22 35.43 -21.93
CA SER A 168 -20.76 36.14 -23.10
C SER A 168 -21.76 35.26 -23.84
N GLU A 169 -23.00 35.51 -23.45
CA GLU A 169 -24.30 35.30 -24.08
C GLU A 169 -24.38 35.83 -25.54
N SER A 170 -25.00 35.07 -26.45
CA SER A 170 -25.99 35.60 -27.40
C SER A 170 -26.68 34.47 -28.18
N ALA A 171 -28.00 34.40 -28.01
CA ALA A 171 -28.99 33.66 -28.81
C ALA A 171 -29.02 34.12 -30.28
N ILE A 172 -29.55 33.29 -31.20
CA ILE A 172 -30.73 33.58 -32.08
C ILE A 172 -31.36 32.24 -32.54
N GLU A 173 -32.69 32.18 -32.48
CA GLU A 173 -33.65 31.17 -32.94
C GLU A 173 -33.73 31.07 -34.48
N ASP A 174 -34.22 29.96 -35.04
CA ASP A 174 -35.33 30.03 -36.00
C ASP A 174 -35.95 28.66 -36.31
N GLU A 175 -37.27 28.61 -36.21
CA GLU A 175 -38.16 27.52 -36.57
C GLU A 175 -38.21 27.28 -38.09
N LYS A 176 -38.43 26.02 -38.51
CA LYS A 176 -39.57 25.73 -39.40
C LYS A 176 -39.94 24.24 -39.45
N LYS A 177 -41.22 24.01 -39.13
CA LYS A 177 -42.02 22.85 -39.51
C LYS A 177 -42.01 22.67 -41.04
N ASP A 178 -42.16 21.44 -41.50
CA ASP A 178 -43.27 21.07 -42.39
C ASP A 178 -43.50 19.55 -42.34
N GLU A 179 -44.75 19.20 -42.05
CA GLU A 179 -45.37 17.89 -42.27
C GLU A 179 -45.45 17.60 -43.77
N GLU A 180 -45.21 16.37 -44.22
CA GLU A 180 -46.22 15.69 -45.05
C GLU A 180 -46.01 14.18 -45.17
N HIS A 181 -47.11 13.49 -44.89
CA HIS A 181 -47.44 12.10 -45.22
C HIS A 181 -47.19 11.78 -46.70
N THR A 182 -46.68 10.60 -47.01
CA THR A 182 -47.42 9.70 -47.93
C THR A 182 -47.04 8.24 -47.71
N VAL A 183 -48.07 7.41 -47.86
CA VAL A 183 -48.24 5.98 -47.59
C VAL A 183 -47.27 5.09 -48.37
#